data_AF-A0A7C0X7H9-F1
#
_entry.id   AF-A0A7C0X7H9-F1
#
_cell.length_a   1.000
_cell.length_b   1.000
_cell.length_c   1.000
_cell.angle_alpha   90.00
_cell.angle_beta   90.00
_cell.angle_gamma   90.00
#
_symmetry.space_group_name_H-M   'P 1'
#
loop_
_entity.id
_entity.type
_entity.pdbx_description
1 polymer ?
#
loop_
_entity_poly.entity_id
_entity_poly.type
_entity_poly.pdbx_seq_one_letter_code
_entity_poly.pdbx_strand_id
1 'polypeptide(L)'
;NEGTGNIAHDSIGNNNGEIHGASWVKGINDNALSFDGKNDYIRVSNNNLNPSNELTVIAWVKWDIEPSTGQHWANIISKNGDNEWQIQHSYGNDKFEFAVKTENARKYVWSTTKPVKGKWYQVAGVYDGKYIKIYVNGRLENKVPLTGKIKTSSSEIDIGRRTWRDRYFNGVIDEVSIYDKALTDEEIRELYNNLGG
;
A
#
# COMPACT_ATOMS: atom_id res chain seq x y z
N ASN A 1 -1.68 -17.07 -13.96
CA ASN A 1 -3.13 -17.20 -13.69
C ASN A 1 -3.36 -16.82 -12.25
N GLU A 2 -4.05 -15.70 -12.03
CA GLU A 2 -4.49 -15.29 -10.69
C GLU A 2 -5.51 -16.29 -10.11
N GLY A 3 -5.67 -16.32 -8.79
CA GLY A 3 -6.68 -17.12 -8.10
C GLY A 3 -6.28 -18.54 -7.73
N THR A 4 -5.06 -18.98 -8.05
CA THR A 4 -4.51 -20.28 -7.64
C THR A 4 -3.00 -20.21 -7.41
N GLY A 5 -2.45 -21.16 -6.65
CA GLY A 5 -1.01 -21.26 -6.41
C GLY A 5 -0.44 -20.14 -5.54
N ASN A 6 0.88 -20.01 -5.56
CA ASN A 6 1.62 -19.15 -4.64
C ASN A 6 2.30 -17.95 -5.35
N ILE A 7 1.82 -17.57 -6.53
CA ILE A 7 2.36 -16.44 -7.28
C ILE A 7 1.22 -15.47 -7.60
N ALA A 8 1.40 -14.20 -7.22
CA ALA A 8 0.61 -13.08 -7.71
C ALA A 8 1.35 -12.47 -8.91
N HIS A 9 0.75 -12.50 -10.10
CA HIS A 9 1.41 -12.07 -11.32
C HIS A 9 1.33 -10.55 -11.52
N ASP A 10 2.45 -9.97 -11.95
CA ASP A 10 2.51 -8.59 -12.44
C ASP A 10 1.80 -8.52 -13.80
N SER A 11 0.73 -7.73 -13.90
CA SER A 11 -0.09 -7.61 -15.09
C SER A 11 0.55 -6.79 -16.22
N ILE A 12 1.59 -6.00 -15.91
CA ILE A 12 2.24 -5.08 -16.86
C ILE A 12 3.71 -5.40 -17.10
N GLY A 13 4.30 -6.29 -16.31
CA GLY A 13 5.73 -6.54 -16.32
C GLY A 13 6.11 -7.92 -15.81
N ASN A 14 7.24 -7.98 -15.09
CA ASN A 14 7.83 -9.22 -14.58
C ASN A 14 8.14 -9.14 -13.08
N ASN A 15 7.53 -8.21 -12.34
CA ASN A 15 7.72 -8.08 -10.89
C ASN A 15 6.67 -8.90 -10.12
N ASN A 16 6.60 -10.21 -10.41
CA ASN A 16 5.67 -11.11 -9.75
C ASN A 16 5.93 -11.17 -8.23
N GLY A 17 4.86 -11.33 -7.46
CA GLY A 17 4.91 -11.53 -6.02
C GLY A 17 4.86 -13.01 -5.64
N GLU A 18 5.73 -13.43 -4.73
CA GLU A 18 5.66 -14.73 -4.07
C GLU A 18 4.73 -14.64 -2.86
N ILE A 19 3.72 -15.51 -2.81
CA ILE A 19 2.71 -15.54 -1.75
C ILE A 19 3.16 -16.46 -0.63
N HIS A 20 3.14 -15.95 0.60
CA HIS A 20 3.44 -16.70 1.81
C HIS A 20 2.24 -16.64 2.75
N GLY A 21 1.53 -17.76 2.91
CA GLY A 21 0.41 -17.93 3.86
C GLY A 21 -0.92 -17.32 3.43
N ALA A 22 -0.89 -16.18 2.72
CA ALA A 22 -2.10 -15.54 2.21
C ALA A 22 -2.87 -16.45 1.24
N SER A 23 -4.20 -16.33 1.25
CA SER A 23 -5.10 -17.20 0.49
C SER A 23 -5.95 -16.43 -0.51
N TRP A 24 -6.20 -17.03 -1.68
CA TRP A 24 -7.06 -16.44 -2.70
C TRP A 24 -8.51 -16.35 -2.23
N VAL A 25 -9.13 -15.19 -2.40
CA VAL A 25 -10.53 -14.90 -2.09
C VAL A 25 -11.15 -14.04 -3.18
N LYS A 26 -12.47 -13.85 -3.13
CA LYS A 26 -13.13 -12.87 -4.00
C LYS A 26 -12.73 -11.44 -3.62
N GLY A 27 -12.21 -10.72 -4.59
CA GLY A 27 -11.79 -9.32 -4.52
C GLY A 27 -12.90 -8.33 -4.80
N ILE A 28 -12.51 -7.10 -5.13
CA ILE A 28 -13.46 -6.05 -5.52
C ILE A 28 -14.10 -6.35 -6.87
N ASN A 29 -13.31 -6.78 -7.85
CA ASN A 29 -13.77 -7.18 -9.18
C ASN A 29 -13.54 -8.67 -9.47
N ASP A 30 -12.41 -9.24 -9.05
CA ASP A 30 -12.04 -10.64 -9.36
C ASP A 30 -11.48 -11.39 -8.13
N ASN A 31 -10.18 -11.70 -8.15
CA ASN A 31 -9.48 -12.42 -7.10
C ASN A 31 -8.62 -11.43 -6.31
N ALA A 32 -8.63 -11.57 -5.01
CA ALA A 32 -7.77 -10.85 -4.08
C ALA A 32 -7.07 -11.86 -3.16
N LEU A 33 -6.21 -11.34 -2.28
CA LEU A 33 -5.55 -12.15 -1.26
C LEU A 33 -6.03 -11.74 0.14
N SER A 34 -6.42 -12.74 0.93
CA SER A 34 -6.75 -12.58 2.35
C SER A 34 -5.54 -12.87 3.23
N PHE A 35 -5.36 -12.05 4.25
CA PHE A 35 -4.27 -12.08 5.22
C PHE A 35 -4.85 -12.21 6.63
N ASP A 36 -4.26 -13.07 7.45
CA ASP A 36 -4.77 -13.43 8.78
C ASP A 36 -4.26 -12.55 9.94
N GLY A 37 -3.33 -11.64 9.67
CA GLY A 37 -2.69 -10.77 10.67
C GLY A 37 -1.59 -11.41 11.50
N LYS A 38 -1.06 -12.58 11.13
CA LYS A 38 -0.02 -13.28 11.92
C LYS A 38 1.30 -13.44 11.18
N ASN A 39 1.27 -13.96 9.97
CA ASN A 39 2.48 -14.29 9.22
C ASN A 39 2.31 -14.24 7.70
N ASP A 40 1.15 -13.79 7.22
CA ASP A 40 0.84 -13.71 5.80
C ASP A 40 1.48 -12.48 5.13
N TYR A 41 2.05 -12.68 3.94
CA TYR A 41 2.57 -11.60 3.11
C TYR A 41 2.77 -12.03 1.66
N ILE A 42 2.93 -11.03 0.79
CA ILE A 42 3.46 -11.22 -0.57
C ILE A 42 4.82 -10.52 -0.62
N ARG A 43 5.83 -11.19 -1.17
CA ARG A 43 7.15 -10.61 -1.42
C ARG A 43 7.35 -10.39 -2.91
N VAL A 44 7.64 -9.16 -3.30
CA VAL A 44 8.01 -8.79 -4.66
C VAL A 44 9.50 -8.49 -4.71
N SER A 45 10.24 -9.25 -5.52
CA SER A 45 11.67 -9.06 -5.73
C SER A 45 11.96 -7.70 -6.37
N ASN A 46 13.02 -7.05 -5.91
CA ASN A 46 13.40 -5.74 -6.42
C ASN A 46 14.27 -5.85 -7.68
N ASN A 47 13.63 -6.07 -8.82
CA ASN A 47 14.34 -6.17 -10.10
C ASN A 47 14.57 -4.78 -10.73
N ASN A 48 13.58 -3.89 -10.70
CA ASN A 48 13.67 -2.52 -11.24
C ASN A 48 12.75 -1.49 -10.53
N LEU A 49 12.20 -1.82 -9.35
CA LEU A 49 11.20 -1.01 -8.66
C LEU A 49 11.83 -0.07 -7.62
N ASN A 50 12.60 0.92 -8.10
CA ASN A 50 13.33 1.89 -7.28
C ASN A 50 13.03 3.35 -7.68
N PRO A 51 11.78 3.82 -7.51
CA PRO A 51 11.42 5.21 -7.76
C PRO A 51 12.25 6.15 -6.88
N SER A 52 12.82 7.20 -7.47
CA SER A 52 13.75 8.11 -6.77
C SER A 52 13.34 9.58 -6.79
N ASN A 53 12.57 10.03 -7.77
CA ASN A 53 12.13 11.43 -7.88
C ASN A 53 10.66 11.60 -7.49
N GLU A 54 9.82 10.69 -7.98
CA GLU A 54 8.38 10.68 -7.79
C GLU A 54 7.91 9.25 -7.54
N LEU A 55 6.74 9.10 -6.94
CA LEU A 55 6.17 7.80 -6.62
C LEU A 55 4.65 7.91 -6.50
N THR A 56 3.95 6.89 -7.00
CA THR A 56 2.56 6.62 -6.62
C THR A 56 2.40 5.17 -6.22
N VAL A 57 1.77 4.91 -5.08
CA VAL A 57 1.43 3.56 -4.61
C VAL A 57 -0.06 3.53 -4.32
N ILE A 58 -0.76 2.50 -4.80
CA ILE A 58 -2.21 2.35 -4.67
C ILE A 58 -2.51 0.91 -4.24
N ALA A 59 -3.51 0.74 -3.38
CA ALA A 59 -4.08 -0.56 -3.06
C ALA A 59 -5.57 -0.42 -2.74
N TRP A 60 -6.35 -1.45 -3.06
CA TRP A 60 -7.68 -1.65 -2.50
C TRP A 60 -7.57 -2.52 -1.25
N VAL A 61 -8.22 -2.10 -0.16
CA VAL A 61 -8.11 -2.78 1.13
C VAL A 61 -9.48 -2.92 1.80
N LYS A 62 -9.71 -4.07 2.45
CA LYS A 62 -10.88 -4.34 3.29
C LYS A 62 -10.43 -4.99 4.59
N TRP A 63 -10.82 -4.41 5.71
CA TRP A 63 -10.42 -4.90 7.04
C TRP A 63 -11.36 -5.98 7.57
N ASP A 64 -10.82 -7.00 8.26
CA ASP A 64 -11.64 -8.03 8.93
C ASP A 64 -11.70 -7.88 10.46
N ILE A 65 -10.92 -6.95 11.03
CA ILE A 65 -10.99 -6.56 12.45
C ILE A 65 -11.54 -5.13 12.62
N GLU A 66 -12.03 -4.81 13.81
CA GLU A 66 -12.34 -3.41 14.12
C GLU A 66 -11.02 -2.65 14.31
N PRO A 67 -10.77 -1.57 13.56
CA PRO A 67 -9.49 -0.86 13.61
C PRO A 67 -9.14 -0.40 15.04
N SER A 68 -10.13 0.13 15.77
CA SER A 68 -9.98 0.68 17.13
C SER A 68 -9.64 -0.35 18.22
N THR A 69 -9.89 -1.64 17.99
CA THR A 69 -9.56 -2.73 18.93
C THR A 69 -8.55 -3.71 18.34
N GLY A 70 -8.01 -3.40 17.17
CA GLY A 70 -7.12 -4.26 16.40
C GLY A 70 -5.65 -4.11 16.77
N GLN A 71 -4.78 -4.64 15.91
CA GLN A 71 -3.33 -4.44 16.04
C GLN A 71 -2.99 -2.95 15.98
N HIS A 72 -2.13 -2.45 16.86
CA HIS A 72 -1.83 -1.02 16.92
C HIS A 72 -1.27 -0.44 15.61
N TRP A 73 -0.61 -1.27 14.78
CA TRP A 73 -0.22 -0.92 13.42
C TRP A 73 -0.32 -2.16 12.53
N ALA A 74 -0.84 -1.97 11.32
CA ALA A 74 -0.88 -2.99 10.27
C ALA A 74 -0.40 -2.40 8.96
N ASN A 75 0.48 -3.12 8.25
CA ASN A 75 1.08 -2.63 7.01
C ASN A 75 0.30 -3.13 5.79
N ILE A 76 0.02 -2.23 4.86
CA ILE A 76 -0.62 -2.57 3.58
C ILE A 76 0.47 -2.97 2.58
N ILE A 77 1.44 -2.08 2.41
CA ILE A 77 2.59 -2.29 1.55
C ILE A 77 3.77 -1.46 2.07
N SER A 78 4.98 -2.02 1.98
CA SER A 78 6.21 -1.32 2.32
C SER A 78 7.38 -1.73 1.45
N LYS A 79 8.31 -0.80 1.26
CA LYS A 79 9.64 -1.10 0.71
C LYS A 79 10.70 -0.93 1.78
N ASN A 80 11.62 -1.89 1.85
CA ASN A 80 12.73 -1.91 2.81
C ASN A 80 12.27 -1.79 4.28
N GLY A 81 11.24 -2.55 4.66
CA GLY A 81 10.73 -2.52 6.04
C GLY A 81 10.27 -1.13 6.51
N ASP A 82 9.90 -0.26 5.57
CA ASP A 82 9.53 1.16 5.67
C ASP A 82 10.65 2.21 5.56
N ASN A 83 11.90 1.79 5.38
CA ASN A 83 13.02 2.72 5.24
C ASN A 83 13.07 3.48 3.92
N GLU A 84 12.07 3.31 3.05
CA GLU A 84 11.93 4.08 1.81
C GLU A 84 10.54 4.69 1.72
N TRP A 85 9.52 3.85 1.63
CA TRP A 85 8.13 4.26 1.63
C TRP A 85 7.23 3.13 2.14
N GLN A 86 6.04 3.51 2.60
CA GLN A 86 5.01 2.57 3.03
C GLN A 86 3.62 3.21 2.96
N ILE A 87 2.61 2.37 2.73
CA ILE A 87 1.23 2.63 3.14
C ILE A 87 0.90 1.69 4.28
N GLN A 88 0.37 2.23 5.37
CA GLN A 88 -0.04 1.46 6.52
C GLN A 88 -1.24 2.11 7.21
N HIS A 89 -1.67 1.48 8.28
CA HIS A 89 -2.55 2.09 9.26
C HIS A 89 -1.75 2.86 10.31
N SER A 90 -2.31 3.99 10.77
CA SER A 90 -1.76 4.75 11.90
C SER A 90 -1.91 3.98 13.21
N TYR A 91 -1.36 4.52 14.30
CA TYR A 91 -1.54 3.93 15.64
C TYR A 91 -3.04 3.74 15.96
N GLY A 92 -3.41 2.54 16.42
CA GLY A 92 -4.80 2.16 16.70
C GLY A 92 -5.68 1.98 15.47
N ASN A 93 -5.06 1.85 14.28
CA ASN A 93 -5.67 1.77 12.96
C ASN A 93 -6.73 2.84 12.64
N ASP A 94 -6.70 3.98 13.32
CA ASP A 94 -7.74 5.02 13.20
C ASP A 94 -7.73 5.73 11.84
N LYS A 95 -6.60 5.72 11.13
CA LYS A 95 -6.40 6.41 9.85
C LYS A 95 -5.48 5.59 8.96
N PHE A 96 -5.56 5.85 7.65
CA PHE A 96 -4.51 5.46 6.72
C PHE A 96 -3.32 6.42 6.86
N GLU A 97 -2.12 5.91 6.67
CA GLU A 97 -0.86 6.62 6.78
C GLU A 97 0.02 6.28 5.58
N PHE A 98 0.52 7.32 4.92
CA PHE A 98 1.55 7.20 3.90
C PHE A 98 2.84 7.84 4.42
N ALA A 99 3.97 7.17 4.24
CA ALA A 99 5.26 7.70 4.63
C ALA A 99 6.28 7.55 3.50
N VAL A 100 7.14 8.55 3.37
CA VAL A 100 8.28 8.56 2.44
C VAL A 100 9.51 9.07 3.17
N LYS A 101 10.65 8.42 2.91
CA LYS A 101 11.98 8.79 3.38
C LYS A 101 12.80 9.25 2.19
N THR A 102 13.17 10.52 2.20
CA THR A 102 14.16 11.07 1.28
C THR A 102 15.55 11.02 1.90
N GLU A 103 16.56 11.39 1.11
CA GLU A 103 17.93 11.63 1.59
C GLU A 103 17.97 12.60 2.78
N ASN A 104 17.04 13.55 2.83
CA ASN A 104 17.02 14.66 3.80
C ASN A 104 16.14 14.39 5.02
N ALA A 105 14.98 13.74 4.84
CA ALA A 105 14.00 13.60 5.92
C ALA A 105 13.06 12.41 5.69
N ARG A 106 12.42 11.96 6.77
CA ARG A 106 11.22 11.11 6.70
C ARG A 106 9.99 11.93 7.08
N LYS A 107 8.93 11.82 6.29
CA LYS A 107 7.64 12.45 6.58
C LYS A 107 6.52 11.43 6.48
N TYR A 108 5.45 11.75 7.19
CA TYR A 108 4.22 10.98 7.29
C TYR A 108 3.05 11.91 6.96
N VAL A 109 2.03 11.37 6.31
CA VAL A 109 0.77 12.04 6.07
C VAL A 109 -0.36 11.08 6.41
N TRP A 110 -1.37 11.58 7.12
CA TRP A 110 -2.51 10.79 7.58
C TRP A 110 -3.79 11.22 6.88
N SER A 111 -4.63 10.23 6.60
CA SER A 111 -5.99 10.44 6.10
C SER A 111 -6.86 11.14 7.15
N THR A 112 -7.96 11.73 6.70
CA THR A 112 -9.09 12.13 7.54
C THR A 112 -10.09 10.99 7.71
N THR A 113 -10.20 10.08 6.73
CA THR A 113 -11.07 8.91 6.79
C THR A 113 -10.59 7.94 7.85
N LYS A 114 -11.55 7.50 8.67
CA LYS A 114 -11.40 6.38 9.59
C LYS A 114 -11.90 5.10 8.93
N PRO A 115 -11.05 4.06 8.77
CA PRO A 115 -11.50 2.82 8.17
C PRO A 115 -12.58 2.18 9.04
N VAL A 116 -13.47 1.43 8.39
CA VAL A 116 -14.55 0.67 9.03
C VAL A 116 -14.39 -0.78 8.60
N LYS A 117 -14.51 -1.70 9.56
CA LYS A 117 -14.45 -3.13 9.29
C LYS A 117 -15.41 -3.53 8.16
N GLY A 118 -14.96 -4.42 7.29
CA GLY A 118 -15.73 -5.01 6.20
C GLY A 118 -15.99 -4.08 5.02
N LYS A 119 -15.53 -2.83 5.05
CA LYS A 119 -15.67 -1.89 3.94
C LYS A 119 -14.39 -1.84 3.09
N TRP A 120 -14.59 -1.78 1.77
CA TRP A 120 -13.52 -1.52 0.82
C TRP A 120 -13.14 -0.05 0.81
N TYR A 121 -11.83 0.19 0.71
CA TYR A 121 -11.24 1.51 0.48
C TYR A 121 -10.16 1.39 -0.59
N GLN A 122 -10.15 2.32 -1.54
CA GLN A 122 -8.94 2.57 -2.31
C GLN A 122 -8.08 3.54 -1.50
N VAL A 123 -6.81 3.20 -1.27
CA VAL A 123 -5.85 4.08 -0.61
C VAL A 123 -4.70 4.32 -1.55
N ALA A 124 -4.35 5.58 -1.78
CA ALA A 124 -3.20 5.95 -2.59
C ALA A 124 -2.27 6.92 -1.85
N GLY A 125 -0.96 6.67 -1.96
CA GLY A 125 0.11 7.57 -1.54
C GLY A 125 0.83 8.12 -2.75
N VAL A 126 0.99 9.45 -2.83
CA VAL A 126 1.70 10.12 -3.93
C VAL A 126 2.84 10.98 -3.36
N TYR A 127 4.00 10.90 -3.98
CA TYR A 127 5.11 11.83 -3.78
C TYR A 127 5.48 12.49 -5.12
N ASP A 128 5.40 13.82 -5.17
CA ASP A 128 5.62 14.63 -6.39
C ASP A 128 6.93 15.44 -6.35
N GLY A 129 7.88 15.05 -5.49
CA GLY A 129 9.12 15.78 -5.28
C GLY A 129 8.99 17.05 -4.40
N LYS A 130 7.75 17.46 -4.07
CA LYS A 130 7.46 18.65 -3.24
C LYS A 130 6.56 18.34 -2.04
N TYR A 131 5.66 17.38 -2.19
CA TYR A 131 4.68 16.97 -1.20
C TYR A 131 4.54 15.46 -1.17
N ILE A 132 4.32 14.92 0.03
CA ILE A 132 3.65 13.63 0.21
C ILE A 132 2.15 13.89 0.34
N LYS A 133 1.35 13.05 -0.31
CA LYS A 133 -0.12 13.17 -0.37
C LYS A 133 -0.74 11.81 -0.07
N ILE A 134 -1.90 11.83 0.55
CA ILE A 134 -2.72 10.63 0.75
C ILE A 134 -4.13 10.85 0.23
N TYR A 135 -4.62 9.86 -0.49
CA TYR A 135 -5.93 9.81 -1.08
C TYR A 135 -6.69 8.62 -0.53
N VAL A 136 -8.00 8.80 -0.34
CA VAL A 136 -8.92 7.71 -0.01
C VAL A 136 -10.11 7.80 -0.96
N ASN A 137 -10.46 6.69 -1.59
CA ASN A 137 -11.56 6.58 -2.55
C ASN A 137 -11.49 7.67 -3.65
N GLY A 138 -10.33 7.80 -4.29
CA GLY A 138 -10.12 8.75 -5.36
C GLY A 138 -10.02 10.24 -4.94
N ARG A 139 -10.06 10.57 -3.65
CA ARG A 139 -10.06 11.96 -3.16
C ARG A 139 -8.83 12.27 -2.33
N LEU A 140 -8.17 13.40 -2.62
CA LEU A 140 -7.07 13.92 -1.80
C LEU A 140 -7.61 14.29 -0.42
N GLU A 141 -7.06 13.70 0.63
CA GLU A 141 -7.46 14.01 2.00
C GLU A 141 -6.45 14.90 2.72
N ASN A 142 -5.16 14.72 2.45
CA ASN A 142 -4.12 15.47 3.14
C ASN A 142 -2.79 15.50 2.37
N LYS A 143 -1.96 16.50 2.66
CA LYS A 143 -0.59 16.62 2.12
C LYS A 143 0.38 17.30 3.09
N VAL A 144 1.65 16.91 3.02
CA VAL A 144 2.75 17.47 3.84
C VAL A 144 3.94 17.78 2.94
N PRO A 145 4.63 18.93 3.12
CA PRO A 145 5.81 19.25 2.34
C PRO A 145 6.97 18.27 2.63
N LEU A 146 7.59 17.79 1.56
CA LEU A 146 8.78 16.95 1.59
C LEU A 146 9.54 17.14 0.27
N THR A 147 10.86 17.31 0.36
CA THR A 147 11.72 17.47 -0.82
C THR A 147 12.93 16.54 -0.74
N GLY A 148 13.62 16.39 -1.87
CA GLY A 148 14.80 15.54 -2.05
C GLY A 148 14.46 14.23 -2.74
N LYS A 149 15.50 13.44 -3.06
CA LYS A 149 15.32 12.13 -3.68
C LYS A 149 14.86 11.11 -2.65
N ILE A 150 13.93 10.24 -3.04
CA ILE A 150 13.53 9.09 -2.23
C ILE A 150 14.77 8.22 -2.02
N LYS A 151 15.00 7.74 -0.79
CA LYS A 151 16.06 6.74 -0.56
C LYS A 151 15.71 5.46 -1.31
N THR A 152 16.70 4.87 -1.96
CA THR A 152 16.56 3.60 -2.66
C THR A 152 17.52 2.57 -2.10
N SER A 153 17.20 1.30 -2.27
CA SER A 153 18.05 0.16 -1.92
C SER A 153 17.70 -1.04 -2.82
N SER A 154 18.45 -2.14 -2.67
CA SER A 154 18.13 -3.42 -3.30
C SER A 154 17.05 -4.21 -2.56
N SER A 155 16.46 -3.67 -1.47
CA SER A 155 15.45 -4.38 -0.68
C SER A 155 14.13 -4.58 -1.42
N GLU A 156 13.47 -5.67 -1.06
CA GLU A 156 12.20 -6.12 -1.59
C GLU A 156 11.04 -5.19 -1.21
N ILE A 157 9.92 -5.39 -1.89
CA ILE A 157 8.62 -4.84 -1.52
C ILE A 157 7.83 -5.96 -0.85
N ASP A 158 7.24 -5.64 0.29
CA ASP A 158 6.36 -6.53 1.04
C ASP A 158 4.94 -5.97 1.03
N ILE A 159 3.97 -6.81 0.69
CA ILE A 159 2.53 -6.51 0.75
C ILE A 159 1.95 -7.34 1.89
N GLY A 160 1.11 -6.72 2.72
CA GLY A 160 0.49 -7.36 3.89
C GLY A 160 1.40 -7.48 5.11
N ARG A 161 2.66 -7.01 5.03
CA ARG A 161 3.54 -6.95 6.20
C ARG A 161 4.58 -5.83 6.15
N ARG A 162 5.14 -5.56 7.34
CA ARG A 162 6.41 -4.85 7.51
C ARG A 162 7.38 -5.71 8.33
N THR A 163 8.55 -6.01 7.77
CA THR A 163 9.57 -6.87 8.39
C THR A 163 10.15 -6.32 9.69
N TRP A 164 10.16 -5.00 9.88
CA TRP A 164 10.59 -4.41 11.14
C TRP A 164 9.43 -4.36 12.15
N ARG A 165 9.61 -4.98 13.32
CA ARG A 165 8.59 -5.12 14.39
C ARG A 165 7.30 -5.82 13.96
N ASP A 166 7.37 -6.68 12.94
CA ASP A 166 6.35 -7.68 12.63
C ASP A 166 4.91 -7.13 12.62
N ARG A 167 4.66 -6.18 11.71
CA ARG A 167 3.31 -5.66 11.47
C ARG A 167 2.68 -6.46 10.35
N TYR A 168 1.52 -7.07 10.60
CA TYR A 168 0.82 -7.88 9.62
C TYR A 168 -0.56 -7.29 9.33
N PHE A 169 -1.03 -7.47 8.11
CA PHE A 169 -2.35 -7.05 7.70
C PHE A 169 -3.38 -8.13 8.07
N ASN A 170 -4.56 -7.72 8.54
CA ASN A 170 -5.69 -8.63 8.76
C ASN A 170 -6.91 -8.17 7.94
N GLY A 171 -7.21 -8.91 6.88
CA GLY A 171 -8.29 -8.61 5.94
C GLY A 171 -7.93 -9.00 4.52
N VAL A 172 -8.43 -8.25 3.54
CA VAL A 172 -8.19 -8.47 2.11
C VAL A 172 -7.45 -7.27 1.49
N ILE A 173 -6.42 -7.55 0.67
CA ILE A 173 -5.74 -6.58 -0.19
C ILE A 173 -5.97 -7.01 -1.64
N ASP A 174 -6.25 -6.02 -2.50
CA ASP A 174 -6.50 -6.21 -3.92
C ASP A 174 -5.91 -5.05 -4.75
N GLU A 175 -5.74 -5.27 -6.05
CA GLU A 175 -5.44 -4.23 -7.06
C GLU A 175 -4.26 -3.31 -6.67
N VAL A 176 -3.14 -3.91 -6.24
CA VAL A 176 -1.92 -3.17 -5.87
C VAL A 176 -1.24 -2.63 -7.12
N SER A 177 -0.96 -1.32 -7.13
CA SER A 177 -0.26 -0.65 -8.24
C SER A 177 0.85 0.25 -7.72
N ILE A 178 2.00 0.25 -8.41
CA ILE A 178 3.16 1.10 -8.10
C ILE A 178 3.60 1.80 -9.39
N TYR A 179 3.75 3.12 -9.34
CA TYR A 179 4.24 3.94 -10.42
C TYR A 179 5.47 4.72 -9.97
N ASP A 180 6.43 4.89 -10.88
CA ASP A 180 7.62 5.73 -10.71
C ASP A 180 7.39 7.20 -11.09
N LYS A 181 6.11 7.58 -11.22
CA LYS A 181 5.62 8.94 -11.47
C LYS A 181 4.60 9.37 -10.41
N ALA A 182 4.44 10.67 -10.23
CA ALA A 182 3.34 11.22 -9.46
C ALA A 182 2.07 11.26 -10.34
N LEU A 183 1.06 10.49 -9.97
CA LEU A 183 -0.26 10.59 -10.60
C LEU A 183 -0.98 11.86 -10.15
N THR A 184 -1.77 12.42 -11.05
CA THR A 184 -2.66 13.56 -10.83
C THR A 184 -3.89 13.18 -10.02
N ASP A 185 -4.56 14.18 -9.44
CA ASP A 185 -5.82 13.98 -8.70
C ASP A 185 -6.89 13.33 -9.60
N GLU A 186 -6.91 13.70 -10.88
CA GLU A 186 -7.78 13.12 -11.90
C GLU A 186 -7.45 11.65 -12.18
N GLU A 187 -6.18 11.29 -12.44
CA GLU A 187 -5.77 9.90 -12.68
C GLU A 187 -6.12 8.99 -11.48
N ILE A 188 -5.89 9.45 -10.24
CA ILE A 188 -6.24 8.70 -9.03
C ILE A 188 -7.76 8.47 -8.94
N ARG A 189 -8.56 9.50 -9.24
CA ARG A 189 -10.02 9.39 -9.23
C ARG A 189 -10.54 8.48 -10.33
N GLU A 190 -9.93 8.49 -11.51
CA GLU A 190 -10.28 7.57 -12.61
C GLU A 190 -10.01 6.12 -12.23
N LEU A 191 -8.85 5.83 -11.63
CA LEU A 191 -8.52 4.49 -11.12
C LEU A 191 -9.52 4.02 -10.05
N TYR A 192 -10.04 4.93 -9.22
CA TYR A 192 -11.10 4.61 -8.26
C TYR A 192 -12.41 4.23 -8.97
N ASN A 193 -12.88 5.07 -9.89
CA ASN A 193 -14.15 4.88 -10.58
C ASN A 193 -14.16 3.63 -11.46
N ASN A 194 -13.02 3.27 -12.06
CA ASN A 194 -12.91 2.11 -12.93
C ASN A 194 -13.00 0.78 -12.17
N LEU A 195 -12.69 0.76 -10.87
CA LEU A 195 -12.62 -0.47 -10.07
C LEU A 195 -13.67 -0.56 -8.95
N GLY A 196 -14.23 0.55 -8.48
CA GLY A 196 -15.17 0.54 -7.36
C GLY A 196 -16.24 1.65 -7.41
N GLY A 197 -16.65 2.02 -8.63
CA GLY A 197 -17.85 2.82 -8.89
C GLY A 197 -19.15 2.02 -8.79
#